data_AF-A0A2V9WR34-F1
#
_entry.id   AF-A0A2V9WR34-F1
#
_cell.length_a   1.000
_cell.length_b   1.000
_cell.length_c   1.000
_cell.angle_alpha   90.00
_cell.angle_beta   90.00
_cell.angle_gamma   90.00
#
_symmetry.space_group_name_H-M   'P 1'
#
loop_
_entity.id
_entity.type
_entity.pdbx_description
1 polymer ?
#
loop_
_entity_poly.entity_id
_entity_poly.type
_entity_poly.pdbx_seq_one_letter_code
_entity_poly.pdbx_strand_id
1 'polypeptide(L)'
;MVNLKSNWKPLQIVSPVNSSMKAYTGEVTYSMFEWWNHWPVAQVRSSGISAVAPDRPSHSSLSHIIWDPYTKTDNTMTKILLHGLTTKSAAQLVPLAKSWLSAPSIEVSGVGFQSQGYDQTQRAFVVTRQTATSAPQLRILLQASSESPLINPAFVIRNWGDADLKFRIDRKLVARGADFRYGFVPTLEGRDLVVWLKLDSERPTRLEFAATK
;
A
#
# COMPACT_ATOMS: atom_id res chain seq x y z
N MET A 1 -0.83 -14.75 21.13
CA MET A 1 -1.56 -15.96 20.67
C MET A 1 -1.33 -16.14 19.18
N VAL A 2 -0.74 -17.26 18.75
CA VAL A 2 -0.65 -17.63 17.33
C VAL A 2 -1.78 -18.62 17.04
N ASN A 3 -2.77 -18.23 16.24
CA ASN A 3 -3.86 -19.13 15.87
C ASN A 3 -3.42 -20.05 14.72
N LEU A 4 -2.88 -21.22 15.06
CA LEU A 4 -2.41 -22.21 14.09
C LEU A 4 -3.54 -22.82 13.25
N LYS A 5 -4.79 -22.79 13.75
CA LYS A 5 -5.98 -23.36 13.09
C LYS A 5 -6.68 -22.40 12.12
N SER A 6 -6.35 -21.11 12.15
CA SER A 6 -6.98 -20.12 11.28
C SER A 6 -6.68 -20.41 9.81
N ASN A 7 -7.70 -20.36 8.94
CA ASN A 7 -7.52 -20.38 7.49
C ASN A 7 -6.86 -19.09 6.97
N TRP A 8 -7.04 -17.99 7.69
CA TRP A 8 -6.37 -16.72 7.42
C TRP A 8 -4.99 -16.72 8.07
N LYS A 9 -3.95 -16.66 7.23
CA LYS A 9 -2.55 -16.60 7.65
C LYS A 9 -2.03 -15.16 7.52
N PRO A 10 -1.16 -14.71 8.43
CA PRO A 10 -0.49 -13.42 8.28
C PRO A 10 0.42 -13.46 7.06
N LEU A 11 0.48 -12.33 6.35
CA LEU A 11 1.43 -12.11 5.27
C LEU A 11 2.17 -10.81 5.52
N GLN A 12 3.43 -10.78 5.10
CA GLN A 12 4.26 -9.59 5.04
C GLN A 12 5.01 -9.61 3.72
N ILE A 13 5.01 -8.50 3.00
CA ILE A 13 5.78 -8.28 1.77
C ILE A 13 6.73 -7.14 2.06
N VAL A 14 8.02 -7.36 1.78
CA VAL A 14 9.10 -6.38 1.90
C VAL A 14 9.84 -6.28 0.57
N SER A 15 10.72 -5.29 0.43
CA SER A 15 11.67 -5.27 -0.69
C SER A 15 12.49 -6.56 -0.69
N PRO A 16 12.72 -7.20 -1.86
CA PRO A 16 13.54 -8.40 -1.94
C PRO A 16 15.04 -8.09 -1.78
N VAL A 17 15.45 -6.83 -1.94
CA VAL A 17 16.85 -6.39 -1.90
C VAL A 17 17.43 -6.60 -0.50
N ASN A 18 18.52 -7.38 -0.44
CA ASN A 18 19.20 -7.79 0.80
C ASN A 18 18.24 -8.32 1.88
N SER A 19 17.14 -8.96 1.43
CA SER A 19 16.12 -9.45 2.34
C SER A 19 16.50 -10.80 2.96
N SER A 20 16.21 -10.96 4.24
CA SER A 20 16.36 -12.24 4.94
C SER A 20 15.36 -12.32 6.10
N MET A 21 15.11 -13.53 6.58
CA MET A 21 14.31 -13.76 7.77
C MET A 21 15.16 -14.50 8.80
N LYS A 22 15.12 -14.06 10.04
CA LYS A 22 15.84 -14.69 11.15
C LYS A 22 14.89 -14.91 12.32
N ALA A 23 15.11 -15.97 13.07
CA ALA A 23 14.50 -16.12 14.39
C ALA A 23 14.88 -14.91 15.26
N TYR A 24 13.98 -14.46 16.11
CA TYR A 24 14.34 -13.43 17.07
C TYR A 24 15.25 -14.03 18.15
N THR A 25 16.41 -13.41 18.34
CA THR A 25 17.39 -13.78 19.36
C THR A 25 17.91 -12.55 20.09
N GLY A 26 17.16 -11.44 20.03
CA GLY A 26 17.62 -10.14 20.53
C GLY A 26 17.69 -10.06 22.05
N GLU A 27 16.93 -10.89 22.74
CA GLU A 27 16.86 -10.94 24.20
C GLU A 27 16.80 -12.41 24.64
N VAL A 28 17.71 -12.78 25.55
CA VAL A 28 17.74 -14.10 26.18
C VAL A 28 17.71 -13.87 27.69
N THR A 29 16.56 -14.14 28.32
CA THR A 29 16.43 -14.11 29.78
C THR A 29 16.14 -15.52 30.33
N TYR A 30 15.02 -15.75 31.00
CA TYR A 30 14.54 -17.02 31.54
C TYR A 30 13.72 -17.85 30.52
N SER A 31 13.45 -17.31 29.33
CA SER A 31 12.74 -18.00 28.24
C SER A 31 13.55 -17.93 26.94
N MET A 32 13.53 -19.01 26.15
CA MET A 32 14.05 -18.98 24.77
C MET A 32 13.17 -18.14 23.82
N PHE A 33 11.93 -17.88 24.24
CA PHE A 33 11.01 -16.95 23.59
C PHE A 33 10.67 -15.86 24.60
N GLU A 34 11.49 -14.82 24.63
CA GLU A 34 11.27 -13.67 25.49
C GLU A 34 9.87 -13.09 25.22
N TRP A 35 9.17 -12.72 26.28
CA TRP A 35 7.84 -12.12 26.19
C TRP A 35 7.70 -10.93 27.12
N TRP A 36 6.93 -9.94 26.71
CA TRP A 36 6.78 -8.69 27.46
C TRP A 36 5.32 -8.38 27.68
N ASN A 37 5.03 -7.83 28.85
CA ASN A 37 3.72 -7.28 29.15
C ASN A 37 3.47 -6.06 28.24
N HIS A 38 2.30 -5.99 27.61
CA HIS A 38 1.95 -4.88 26.74
C HIS A 38 1.24 -3.76 27.51
N TRP A 39 1.20 -2.55 26.97
CA TRP A 39 0.25 -1.52 27.44
C TRP A 39 -1.19 -2.08 27.41
N PRO A 40 -2.05 -1.81 28.41
CA PRO A 40 -1.85 -0.89 29.54
C PRO A 40 -1.11 -1.46 30.75
N VAL A 41 -0.72 -2.73 30.74
CA VAL A 41 -0.02 -3.38 31.85
C VAL A 41 1.40 -2.83 32.00
N ALA A 42 2.11 -2.69 30.88
CA ALA A 42 3.34 -1.88 30.86
C ALA A 42 2.95 -0.40 30.86
N GLN A 43 3.20 0.30 31.97
CA GLN A 43 2.96 1.76 32.06
C GLN A 43 3.94 2.58 31.19
N VAL A 44 5.00 1.94 30.67
CA VAL A 44 5.89 2.52 29.66
C VAL A 44 5.51 1.97 28.29
N ARG A 45 5.35 2.87 27.29
CA ARG A 45 4.93 2.55 25.91
C ARG A 45 5.76 1.45 25.22
N SER A 46 6.98 1.22 25.69
CA SER A 46 7.84 0.11 25.30
C SER A 46 8.68 -0.30 26.51
N SER A 47 8.04 -0.89 27.51
CA SER A 47 8.76 -1.47 28.64
C SER A 47 9.31 -2.83 28.24
N GLY A 48 10.63 -2.98 28.19
CA GLY A 48 11.30 -4.28 28.05
C GLY A 48 11.20 -5.14 29.33
N ILE A 49 10.22 -4.88 30.21
CA ILE A 49 10.01 -5.71 31.41
C ILE A 49 9.45 -7.04 30.95
N SER A 50 10.28 -8.07 31.09
CA SER A 50 9.96 -9.46 30.87
C SER A 50 8.72 -9.87 31.66
N ALA A 51 7.75 -10.53 31.00
CA ALA A 51 6.57 -11.08 31.66
C ALA A 51 6.93 -12.37 32.41
N VAL A 52 6.92 -12.41 33.74
CA VAL A 52 7.38 -13.61 34.47
C VAL A 52 6.28 -14.69 34.64
N ALA A 53 5.04 -14.37 34.26
CA ALA A 53 3.88 -15.24 34.34
C ALA A 53 2.87 -14.93 33.22
N PRO A 54 1.98 -15.88 32.85
CA PRO A 54 0.94 -15.69 31.85
C PRO A 54 -0.34 -15.04 32.42
N ASP A 55 -0.23 -14.25 33.48
CA ASP A 55 -1.34 -13.62 34.21
C ASP A 55 -1.82 -12.30 33.57
N ARG A 56 -1.10 -11.80 32.56
CA ARG A 56 -1.35 -10.51 31.91
C ARG A 56 -1.19 -10.60 30.38
N PRO A 57 -1.84 -9.71 29.61
CA PRO A 57 -1.60 -9.63 28.17
C PRO A 57 -0.12 -9.38 27.84
N SER A 58 0.48 -10.36 27.20
CA SER A 58 1.88 -10.34 26.79
C SER A 58 2.05 -10.73 25.32
N HIS A 59 3.21 -10.41 24.76
CA HIS A 59 3.59 -10.75 23.39
C HIS A 59 5.06 -11.18 23.34
N SER A 60 5.42 -11.94 22.31
CA SER A 60 6.79 -12.37 22.03
C SER A 60 7.11 -12.10 20.57
N SER A 61 8.37 -11.79 20.29
CA SER A 61 8.89 -11.70 18.93
C SER A 61 9.36 -13.08 18.50
N LEU A 62 8.75 -13.65 17.46
CA LEU A 62 9.15 -14.95 16.93
C LEU A 62 10.32 -14.82 15.95
N SER A 63 10.30 -13.77 15.15
CA SER A 63 11.21 -13.59 14.01
C SER A 63 11.24 -12.15 13.54
N HIS A 64 12.31 -11.79 12.83
CA HIS A 64 12.41 -10.52 12.12
C HIS A 64 12.65 -10.76 10.65
N ILE A 65 12.01 -9.94 9.82
CA ILE A 65 12.40 -9.74 8.44
C ILE A 65 13.42 -8.60 8.45
N ILE A 66 14.53 -8.80 7.76
CA ILE A 66 15.59 -7.83 7.56
C ILE A 66 15.57 -7.48 6.07
N TRP A 67 15.59 -6.20 5.74
CA TRP A 67 15.66 -5.69 4.38
C TRP A 67 16.22 -4.27 4.40
N ASP A 68 16.66 -3.81 3.24
CA ASP A 68 17.17 -2.45 3.07
C ASP A 68 16.09 -1.39 3.32
N PRO A 69 16.46 -0.23 3.88
CA PRO A 69 15.53 0.87 4.06
C PRO A 69 15.04 1.40 2.71
N TYR A 70 13.78 1.85 2.67
CA TYR A 70 13.19 2.54 1.53
C TYR A 70 13.89 3.88 1.26
N THR A 71 14.18 4.63 2.33
CA THR A 71 15.04 5.82 2.29
C THR A 71 15.91 5.85 3.53
N LYS A 72 17.14 6.37 3.41
CA LYS A 72 18.08 6.52 4.52
C LYS A 72 18.85 7.83 4.37
N THR A 73 18.93 8.59 5.46
CA THR A 73 19.88 9.70 5.64
C THR A 73 20.91 9.31 6.70
N ASP A 74 21.83 10.20 7.05
CA ASP A 74 22.81 9.95 8.11
C ASP A 74 22.15 9.66 9.47
N ASN A 75 20.98 10.27 9.74
CA ASN A 75 20.32 10.21 11.04
C ASN A 75 18.93 9.55 11.01
N THR A 76 18.38 9.24 9.84
CA THR A 76 17.03 8.70 9.70
C THR A 76 16.97 7.53 8.74
N MET A 77 16.07 6.60 8.99
CA MET A 77 15.72 5.54 8.04
C MET A 77 14.20 5.37 7.97
N THR A 78 13.69 5.15 6.77
CA THR A 78 12.29 4.77 6.51
C THR A 78 12.27 3.34 6.03
N LYS A 79 11.44 2.51 6.65
CA LYS A 79 11.16 1.14 6.20
C LYS A 79 9.67 1.00 5.95
N ILE A 80 9.31 0.47 4.78
CA ILE A 80 7.92 0.17 4.42
C ILE A 80 7.78 -1.34 4.18
N LEU A 81 6.63 -1.87 4.61
CA LEU A 81 6.23 -3.26 4.42
C LEU A 81 4.72 -3.29 4.19
N LEU A 82 4.24 -4.18 3.33
CA LEU A 82 2.82 -4.46 3.18
C LEU A 82 2.48 -5.66 4.06
N HIS A 83 1.49 -5.53 4.94
CA HIS A 83 1.04 -6.63 5.79
C HIS A 83 -0.47 -6.79 5.78
N GLY A 84 -0.92 -7.99 6.14
CA GLY A 84 -2.34 -8.30 6.25
C GLY A 84 -2.58 -9.77 6.56
N LEU A 85 -3.81 -10.20 6.31
CA LEU A 85 -4.23 -11.60 6.41
C LEU A 85 -4.64 -12.10 5.02
N THR A 86 -4.39 -13.38 4.75
CA THR A 86 -4.77 -14.03 3.49
C THR A 86 -5.07 -15.50 3.65
N THR A 87 -5.91 -16.03 2.77
CA THR A 87 -6.10 -17.48 2.57
C THR A 87 -5.29 -18.02 1.39
N LYS A 88 -4.62 -17.14 0.63
CA LYS A 88 -3.78 -17.47 -0.53
C LYS A 88 -2.43 -18.04 -0.11
N SER A 89 -1.85 -18.91 -0.94
CA SER A 89 -0.47 -19.38 -0.78
C SER A 89 0.55 -18.27 -1.10
N ALA A 90 1.81 -18.46 -0.69
CA ALA A 90 2.89 -17.53 -1.01
C ALA A 90 3.03 -17.29 -2.52
N ALA A 91 2.96 -18.34 -3.34
CA ALA A 91 3.03 -18.23 -4.80
C ALA A 91 1.87 -17.38 -5.37
N GLN A 92 0.66 -17.52 -4.83
CA GLN A 92 -0.51 -16.74 -5.25
C GLN A 92 -0.45 -15.27 -4.81
N LEU A 93 0.48 -14.89 -3.93
CA LEU A 93 0.72 -13.50 -3.52
C LEU A 93 1.78 -12.82 -4.37
N VAL A 94 2.51 -13.54 -5.23
CA VAL A 94 3.55 -12.97 -6.09
C VAL A 94 3.02 -11.82 -6.96
N PRO A 95 1.84 -11.90 -7.60
CA PRO A 95 1.30 -10.77 -8.35
C PRO A 95 1.02 -9.54 -7.47
N LEU A 96 0.53 -9.73 -6.24
CA LEU A 96 0.33 -8.64 -5.29
C LEU A 96 1.67 -7.99 -4.92
N ALA A 97 2.70 -8.80 -4.64
CA ALA A 97 4.04 -8.32 -4.34
C ALA A 97 4.60 -7.49 -5.52
N LYS A 98 4.55 -8.04 -6.73
CA LYS A 98 4.99 -7.35 -7.96
C LYS A 98 4.24 -6.04 -8.19
N SER A 99 2.90 -6.04 -8.03
CA SER A 99 2.08 -4.83 -8.20
C SER A 99 2.46 -3.68 -7.25
N TRP A 100 3.06 -4.00 -6.10
CA TRP A 100 3.45 -3.02 -5.09
C TRP A 100 4.94 -2.65 -5.18
N LEU A 101 5.83 -3.62 -5.39
CA LEU A 101 7.29 -3.45 -5.44
C LEU A 101 7.80 -2.99 -6.79
N SER A 102 7.08 -3.30 -7.86
CA SER A 102 7.48 -3.06 -9.25
C SER A 102 6.24 -2.70 -10.08
N ALA A 103 5.50 -1.70 -9.61
CA ALA A 103 4.30 -1.21 -10.27
C ALA A 103 4.57 -0.81 -11.73
N PRO A 104 3.59 -1.00 -12.64
CA PRO A 104 3.78 -0.67 -14.05
C PRO A 104 4.05 0.82 -14.26
N SER A 105 4.78 1.15 -15.32
CA SER A 105 5.00 2.55 -15.70
C SER A 105 3.67 3.22 -16.06
N ILE A 106 3.60 4.52 -15.75
CA ILE A 106 2.43 5.36 -15.96
C ILE A 106 2.75 6.45 -16.98
N GLU A 107 1.97 6.48 -18.06
CA GLU A 107 1.98 7.56 -19.04
C GLU A 107 0.71 8.40 -18.86
N VAL A 108 0.87 9.72 -18.75
CA VAL A 108 -0.22 10.67 -18.54
C VAL A 108 -0.35 11.56 -19.77
N SER A 109 -1.59 11.76 -20.23
CA SER A 109 -1.93 12.77 -21.23
C SER A 109 -3.21 13.53 -20.86
N GLY A 110 -3.35 14.74 -21.39
CA GLY A 110 -4.38 15.69 -21.00
C GLY A 110 -3.76 17.02 -20.59
N VAL A 111 -4.38 18.12 -21.00
CA VAL A 111 -3.83 19.47 -20.76
C VAL A 111 -3.78 19.75 -19.27
N GLY A 112 -2.60 20.12 -18.77
CA GLY A 112 -2.39 20.53 -17.38
C GLY A 112 -2.23 19.39 -16.38
N PHE A 113 -1.98 18.15 -16.82
CA PHE A 113 -1.70 17.02 -15.93
C PHE A 113 -0.26 16.53 -16.06
N GLN A 114 0.36 16.21 -14.93
CA GLN A 114 1.72 15.67 -14.85
C GLN A 114 1.76 14.44 -13.95
N SER A 115 2.33 13.34 -14.46
CA SER A 115 2.61 12.14 -13.65
C SER A 115 3.68 12.44 -12.61
N GLN A 116 3.47 11.96 -11.38
CA GLN A 116 4.48 11.88 -10.32
C GLN A 116 4.97 10.43 -10.12
N GLY A 117 4.57 9.52 -11.01
CA GLY A 117 4.91 8.11 -10.92
C GLY A 117 4.04 7.34 -9.93
N TYR A 118 4.59 6.22 -9.46
CA TYR A 118 3.97 5.37 -8.44
C TYR A 118 4.62 5.63 -7.09
N ASP A 119 3.81 5.93 -6.08
CA ASP A 119 4.26 6.09 -4.72
C ASP A 119 3.97 4.82 -3.92
N GLN A 120 5.04 4.06 -3.65
CA GLN A 120 4.98 2.80 -2.93
C GLN A 120 4.46 2.96 -1.50
N THR A 121 4.67 4.12 -0.86
CA THR A 121 4.29 4.36 0.54
C THR A 121 2.78 4.43 0.75
N GLN A 122 2.04 4.82 -0.29
CA GLN A 122 0.58 4.88 -0.32
C GLN A 122 -0.06 3.88 -1.28
N ARG A 123 0.75 3.05 -1.95
CA ARG A 123 0.31 2.04 -2.94
C ARG A 123 -0.62 2.66 -4.00
N ALA A 124 -0.22 3.82 -4.53
CA ALA A 124 -1.02 4.57 -5.48
C ALA A 124 -0.17 5.25 -6.56
N PHE A 125 -0.75 5.39 -7.75
CA PHE A 125 -0.23 6.26 -8.79
C PHE A 125 -0.60 7.70 -8.48
N VAL A 126 0.36 8.62 -8.60
CA VAL A 126 0.14 10.03 -8.25
C VAL A 126 0.21 10.87 -9.51
N VAL A 127 -0.79 11.72 -9.71
CA VAL A 127 -0.85 12.69 -10.82
C VAL A 127 -1.18 14.04 -10.23
N THR A 128 -0.51 15.09 -10.70
CA THR A 128 -0.80 16.47 -10.29
C THR A 128 -1.48 17.21 -11.42
N ARG A 129 -2.61 17.87 -11.12
CA ARG A 129 -3.18 18.89 -11.99
C ARG A 129 -2.46 20.22 -11.72
N GLN A 130 -1.71 20.71 -12.71
CA GLN A 130 -0.94 21.95 -12.64
C GLN A 130 -1.75 23.17 -13.08
N THR A 131 -2.69 22.98 -14.00
CA THR A 131 -3.45 24.09 -14.59
C THR A 131 -4.95 23.84 -14.49
N ALA A 132 -5.67 24.85 -14.02
CA ALA A 132 -7.13 24.84 -14.02
C ALA A 132 -7.66 24.95 -15.46
N THR A 133 -8.59 24.07 -15.80
CA THR A 133 -9.27 23.98 -17.10
C THR A 133 -10.76 23.77 -16.83
N SER A 134 -11.62 24.29 -17.70
CA SER A 134 -13.08 24.22 -17.49
C SER A 134 -13.66 22.81 -17.59
N ALA A 135 -12.96 21.90 -18.29
CA ALA A 135 -13.34 20.50 -18.44
C ALA A 135 -12.08 19.60 -18.39
N PRO A 136 -11.51 19.33 -17.19
CA PRO A 136 -10.33 18.49 -17.10
C PRO A 136 -10.63 17.07 -17.57
N GLN A 137 -9.79 16.59 -18.48
CA GLN A 137 -9.80 15.22 -18.95
C GLN A 137 -8.39 14.64 -18.83
N LEU A 138 -8.22 13.78 -17.83
CA LEU A 138 -6.99 13.04 -17.60
C LEU A 138 -7.10 11.67 -18.29
N ARG A 139 -6.08 11.33 -19.09
CA ARG A 139 -5.91 10.00 -19.68
C ARG A 139 -4.63 9.39 -19.15
N ILE A 140 -4.72 8.14 -18.72
CA ILE A 140 -3.61 7.36 -18.20
C ILE A 140 -3.47 6.09 -19.05
N LEU A 141 -2.24 5.74 -19.40
CA LEU A 141 -1.88 4.41 -19.89
C LEU A 141 -0.93 3.77 -18.88
N LEU A 142 -1.31 2.60 -18.37
CA LEU A 142 -0.46 1.80 -17.47
C LEU A 142 0.08 0.63 -18.26
N GLN A 143 1.41 0.50 -18.33
CA GLN A 143 2.10 -0.56 -19.07
C GLN A 143 2.18 -1.85 -18.23
N ALA A 144 1.01 -2.41 -17.89
CA ALA A 144 0.94 -3.62 -17.08
C ALA A 144 1.44 -4.86 -17.84
N SER A 145 2.08 -5.77 -17.10
CA SER A 145 2.64 -7.03 -17.59
C SER A 145 2.62 -8.08 -16.47
N SER A 146 3.08 -9.31 -16.75
CA SER A 146 3.30 -10.34 -15.73
C SER A 146 4.39 -9.98 -14.71
N GLU A 147 5.30 -9.07 -15.08
CA GLU A 147 6.36 -8.57 -14.18
C GLU A 147 5.91 -7.34 -13.37
N SER A 148 4.98 -6.57 -13.91
CA SER A 148 4.42 -5.37 -13.30
C SER A 148 2.88 -5.36 -13.42
N PRO A 149 2.17 -6.26 -12.73
CA PRO A 149 0.73 -6.40 -12.86
C PRO A 149 -0.02 -5.27 -12.15
N LEU A 150 -1.22 -4.98 -12.61
CA LEU A 150 -2.20 -4.16 -11.89
C LEU A 150 -3.04 -5.07 -11.01
N ILE A 151 -2.89 -4.93 -9.69
CA ILE A 151 -3.78 -5.57 -8.72
C ILE A 151 -4.44 -4.48 -7.90
N ASN A 152 -5.74 -4.31 -8.04
CA ASN A 152 -6.55 -3.30 -7.36
C ASN A 152 -5.85 -1.93 -7.23
N PRO A 153 -5.50 -1.27 -8.36
CA PRO A 153 -4.72 -0.05 -8.35
C PRO A 153 -5.51 1.12 -7.75
N ALA A 154 -4.78 2.03 -7.13
CA ALA A 154 -5.30 3.29 -6.63
C ALA A 154 -4.60 4.49 -7.30
N PHE A 155 -5.29 5.62 -7.34
CA PHE A 155 -4.80 6.86 -7.92
C PHE A 155 -5.06 8.01 -6.96
N VAL A 156 -4.07 8.88 -6.80
CA VAL A 156 -4.22 10.18 -6.15
C VAL A 156 -4.01 11.25 -7.20
N ILE A 157 -5.10 11.93 -7.56
CA ILE A 157 -5.10 13.02 -8.53
C ILE A 157 -5.16 14.33 -7.73
N ARG A 158 -4.01 14.98 -7.58
CA ARG A 158 -3.88 16.21 -6.79
C ARG A 158 -4.52 17.39 -7.50
N ASN A 159 -5.10 18.29 -6.73
CA ASN A 159 -5.75 19.52 -7.20
C ASN A 159 -6.88 19.23 -8.21
N TRP A 160 -7.67 18.17 -7.99
CA TRP A 160 -8.79 17.85 -8.86
C TRP A 160 -9.91 18.89 -8.76
N GLY A 161 -10.25 19.28 -7.53
CA GLY A 161 -11.40 20.13 -7.19
C GLY A 161 -12.63 19.33 -6.79
N ASP A 162 -13.81 19.93 -6.95
CA ASP A 162 -15.09 19.35 -6.48
C ASP A 162 -15.92 18.65 -7.56
N ALA A 163 -15.43 18.67 -8.80
CA ALA A 163 -16.16 18.12 -9.92
C ALA A 163 -16.34 16.61 -9.77
N ASP A 164 -17.53 16.12 -10.10
CA ASP A 164 -17.80 14.69 -10.09
C ASP A 164 -17.03 13.98 -11.21
N LEU A 165 -16.94 12.65 -11.17
CA LEU A 165 -16.03 11.86 -12.00
C LEU A 165 -16.78 10.91 -12.93
N LYS A 166 -16.59 11.09 -14.24
CA LYS A 166 -16.91 10.08 -15.26
C LYS A 166 -15.65 9.29 -15.62
N PHE A 167 -15.72 7.98 -15.44
CA PHE A 167 -14.57 7.10 -15.56
C PHE A 167 -14.73 6.05 -16.66
N ARG A 168 -13.65 5.78 -17.42
CA ARG A 168 -13.60 4.71 -18.41
C ARG A 168 -12.35 3.84 -18.27
N ILE A 169 -12.52 2.55 -18.55
CA ILE A 169 -11.44 1.58 -18.75
C ILE A 169 -11.54 1.09 -20.19
N ASP A 170 -10.47 1.20 -20.97
CA ASP A 170 -10.39 0.78 -22.38
C ASP A 170 -11.60 1.25 -23.21
N ARG A 171 -11.96 2.53 -23.02
CA ARG A 171 -13.11 3.24 -23.64
C ARG A 171 -14.50 2.80 -23.14
N LYS A 172 -14.61 1.79 -22.28
CA LYS A 172 -15.88 1.37 -21.66
C LYS A 172 -16.17 2.20 -20.43
N LEU A 173 -17.41 2.71 -20.33
CA LEU A 173 -17.88 3.46 -19.17
C LEU A 173 -18.02 2.53 -17.97
N VAL A 174 -17.49 2.97 -16.81
CA VAL A 174 -17.61 2.24 -15.55
C VAL A 174 -18.41 3.09 -14.58
N ALA A 175 -19.53 2.56 -14.10
CA ALA A 175 -20.35 3.22 -13.09
C ALA A 175 -19.70 3.09 -11.71
N ARG A 176 -19.92 4.09 -10.85
CA ARG A 176 -19.48 4.04 -9.45
C ARG A 176 -20.14 2.85 -8.75
N GLY A 177 -19.36 2.09 -7.99
CA GLY A 177 -19.87 0.88 -7.34
C GLY A 177 -18.78 0.07 -6.64
N ALA A 178 -19.00 -1.24 -6.55
CA ALA A 178 -18.06 -2.14 -5.88
C ALA A 178 -16.70 -2.23 -6.59
N ASP A 179 -16.66 -2.00 -7.90
CA ASP A 179 -15.46 -2.16 -8.73
C ASP A 179 -14.76 -0.83 -9.07
N PHE A 180 -15.41 0.30 -8.78
CA PHE A 180 -14.88 1.64 -8.99
C PHE A 180 -15.39 2.56 -7.89
N ARG A 181 -14.48 2.98 -7.02
CA ARG A 181 -14.76 3.87 -5.88
C ARG A 181 -13.86 5.08 -5.96
N TYR A 182 -14.36 6.23 -5.56
CA TYR A 182 -13.55 7.41 -5.36
C TYR A 182 -14.11 8.26 -4.22
N GLY A 183 -13.26 9.14 -3.71
CA GLY A 183 -13.57 10.14 -2.70
C GLY A 183 -12.65 11.34 -2.84
N PHE A 184 -12.98 12.40 -2.12
CA PHE A 184 -12.22 13.64 -2.12
C PHE A 184 -11.52 13.83 -0.79
N VAL A 185 -10.26 14.27 -0.83
CA VAL A 185 -9.47 14.63 0.34
C VAL A 185 -9.29 16.14 0.33
N PRO A 186 -9.78 16.89 1.34
CA PRO A 186 -9.61 18.33 1.38
C PRO A 186 -8.14 18.71 1.60
N THR A 187 -7.70 19.76 0.92
CA THR A 187 -6.40 20.42 1.08
C THR A 187 -6.62 21.90 1.44
N LEU A 188 -5.54 22.65 1.69
CA LEU A 188 -5.66 24.09 1.99
C LEU A 188 -6.18 24.88 0.77
N GLU A 189 -5.78 24.47 -0.44
CA GLU A 189 -6.08 25.17 -1.69
C GLU A 189 -7.20 24.52 -2.51
N GLY A 190 -7.77 23.40 -2.07
CA GLY A 190 -8.82 22.69 -2.81
C GLY A 190 -9.08 21.27 -2.34
N ARG A 191 -9.21 20.34 -3.28
CA ARG A 191 -9.40 18.92 -3.01
C ARG A 191 -8.62 18.03 -3.95
N ASP A 192 -8.05 16.98 -3.40
CA ASP A 192 -7.48 15.86 -4.13
C ASP A 192 -8.55 14.81 -4.37
N LEU A 193 -8.46 14.10 -5.49
CA LEU A 193 -9.32 12.98 -5.83
C LEU A 193 -8.55 11.67 -5.61
N VAL A 194 -9.11 10.80 -4.76
CA VAL A 194 -8.58 9.44 -4.55
C VAL A 194 -9.51 8.45 -5.24
N VAL A 195 -8.95 7.64 -6.13
CA VAL A 195 -9.69 6.61 -6.89
C VAL A 195 -9.12 5.24 -6.57
N TRP A 196 -10.00 4.26 -6.39
CA TRP A 196 -9.66 2.84 -6.24
C TRP A 196 -10.45 2.01 -7.24
N LEU A 197 -9.75 1.07 -7.88
CA LEU A 197 -10.33 0.15 -8.86
C LEU A 197 -10.22 -1.29 -8.36
N LYS A 198 -11.27 -2.07 -8.54
CA LYS A 198 -11.18 -3.54 -8.50
C LYS A 198 -10.78 -4.01 -9.90
N LEU A 199 -9.49 -4.19 -10.11
CA LEU A 199 -8.93 -4.53 -11.41
C LEU A 199 -7.76 -5.48 -11.21
N ASP A 200 -7.74 -6.56 -11.98
CA ASP A 200 -6.62 -7.50 -12.10
C ASP A 200 -6.24 -7.55 -13.58
N SER A 201 -5.03 -7.10 -13.93
CA SER A 201 -4.58 -7.03 -15.32
C SER A 201 -3.06 -7.14 -15.44
N GLU A 202 -2.63 -7.99 -16.37
CA GLU A 202 -1.24 -8.14 -16.81
C GLU A 202 -1.04 -7.56 -18.22
N ARG A 203 -1.90 -6.64 -18.65
CA ARG A 203 -1.87 -6.04 -19.99
C ARG A 203 -1.97 -4.53 -19.93
N PRO A 204 -1.39 -3.81 -20.90
CA PRO A 204 -1.54 -2.36 -20.99
C PRO A 204 -3.01 -1.95 -20.89
N THR A 205 -3.31 -1.05 -19.94
CA THR A 205 -4.69 -0.68 -19.59
C THR A 205 -4.85 0.83 -19.71
N ARG A 206 -5.83 1.27 -20.49
CA ARG A 206 -6.13 2.70 -20.68
C ARG A 206 -7.24 3.15 -19.74
N LEU A 207 -6.98 4.22 -19.00
CA LEU A 207 -7.90 4.82 -18.05
C LEU A 207 -8.21 6.26 -18.46
N GLU A 208 -9.47 6.67 -18.34
CA GLU A 208 -9.89 8.04 -18.62
C GLU A 208 -10.74 8.59 -17.48
N PHE A 209 -10.35 9.73 -16.94
CA PHE A 209 -10.99 10.47 -15.86
C PHE A 209 -11.46 11.80 -16.44
N ALA A 210 -12.77 12.03 -16.50
CA ALA A 210 -13.34 13.28 -16.99
C ALA A 210 -14.21 13.90 -15.89
N ALA A 211 -13.99 15.18 -15.62
CA ALA A 211 -14.86 15.92 -14.73
C ALA A 211 -16.25 16.09 -15.34
N THR A 212 -17.27 15.94 -14.51
CA THR A 212 -18.66 16.27 -14.82
C THR A 212 -19.16 17.39 -13.92
N LYS A 213 -20.09 18.18 -14.46
CA LYS A 213 -20.82 19.20 -13.69
C LYS A 213 -21.77 18.56 -12.70
#